data_AF-A0A4W5P655-F1
#
_entry.id   AF-A0A4W5P655-F1
#
_cell.length_a   1.000
_cell.length_b   1.000
_cell.length_c   1.000
_cell.angle_alpha   90.00
_cell.angle_beta   90.00
_cell.angle_gamma   90.00
#
_symmetry.space_group_name_H-M   'P 1'
#
loop_
_entity.id
_entity.type
_entity.pdbx_description
1 polymer ?
#
loop_
_entity_poly.entity_id
_entity_poly.type
_entity_poly.pdbx_seq_one_letter_code
_entity_poly.pdbx_strand_id
1 'polypeptide(L)'
;MNVEASKHSGLEGLERAVESLEPNGDKQRLMETYNNVFCPPMRFDFQSHMGDTMGVVCAQQPLEGELLQRCQQLQSRLSTLTIENEEVKKTMEATLSTIQDMVTVEDYDVSECFHHSNSMESVKSTMSESFLSKPSLAKRRANQQETEQFYFTVRTNNRAEVCRAEDSGVLW
;
A
#
# COMPACT_ATOMS: atom_id res chain seq x y z
N MET A 1 -5.96 2.35 -47.25
CA MET A 1 -5.93 3.03 -45.94
C MET A 1 -4.82 4.07 -46.01
N ASN A 2 -5.10 5.33 -45.68
CA ASN A 2 -4.07 6.39 -45.67
C ASN A 2 -3.08 6.12 -44.51
N VAL A 3 -1.81 6.47 -44.68
CA VAL A 3 -0.76 6.30 -43.65
C VAL A 3 -1.13 7.04 -42.36
N GLU A 4 -1.65 8.25 -42.47
CA GLU A 4 -2.11 9.04 -41.31
C GLU A 4 -3.30 8.37 -40.58
N ALA A 5 -4.22 7.75 -41.33
CA ALA A 5 -5.35 7.03 -40.73
C ALA A 5 -4.89 5.76 -40.00
N SER A 6 -3.91 5.05 -40.57
CA SER A 6 -3.30 3.88 -39.91
C SER A 6 -2.55 4.27 -38.63
N LYS A 7 -1.83 5.40 -38.66
CA LYS A 7 -1.13 5.93 -37.48
C LYS A 7 -2.10 6.32 -36.37
N HIS A 8 -3.17 7.04 -36.71
CA HIS A 8 -4.18 7.47 -35.74
C HIS A 8 -4.83 6.27 -35.05
N SER A 9 -5.26 5.26 -35.81
CA SER A 9 -5.84 4.04 -35.27
C SER A 9 -4.89 3.28 -34.33
N GLY A 10 -3.58 3.29 -34.62
CA GLY A 10 -2.57 2.72 -33.73
C GLY A 10 -2.46 3.46 -32.40
N LEU A 11 -2.49 4.80 -32.43
CA LEU A 11 -2.46 5.64 -31.22
C LEU A 11 -3.71 5.47 -30.36
N GLU A 12 -4.90 5.41 -30.97
CA GLU A 12 -6.16 5.11 -30.25
C GLU A 12 -6.11 3.74 -29.55
N GLY A 13 -5.45 2.75 -30.18
CA GLY A 13 -5.25 1.44 -29.57
C GLY A 13 -4.34 1.49 -28.34
N LEU A 14 -3.28 2.31 -28.39
CA LEU A 14 -2.39 2.54 -27.27
C LEU A 14 -3.07 3.31 -26.13
N GLU A 15 -3.83 4.36 -26.45
CA GLU A 15 -4.61 5.14 -25.48
C GLU A 15 -5.56 4.23 -24.68
N ARG A 16 -6.35 3.40 -25.38
CA ARG A 16 -7.21 2.40 -24.72
C ARG A 16 -6.44 1.41 -23.85
N ALA A 17 -5.23 1.03 -24.23
CA ALA A 17 -4.38 0.15 -23.41
C ALA A 17 -3.87 0.85 -22.14
N VAL A 18 -3.57 2.15 -22.22
CA VAL A 18 -3.17 2.96 -21.05
C VAL A 18 -4.36 3.16 -20.10
N GLU A 19 -5.54 3.47 -20.64
CA GLU A 19 -6.77 3.66 -19.86
C GLU A 19 -7.24 2.38 -19.15
N SER A 20 -6.87 1.20 -19.67
CA SER A 20 -7.25 -0.10 -19.11
C SER A 20 -6.23 -0.68 -18.10
N LEU A 21 -5.22 0.10 -17.71
CA LEU A 21 -4.30 -0.30 -16.64
C LEU A 21 -5.03 -0.35 -15.28
N GLU A 22 -5.22 -1.57 -14.76
CA GLU A 22 -5.93 -1.81 -13.51
C GLU A 22 -5.08 -2.63 -12.53
N PRO A 23 -4.21 -2.00 -11.71
CA PRO A 23 -3.33 -2.72 -10.79
C PRO A 23 -4.06 -3.67 -9.83
N ASN A 24 -5.25 -3.30 -9.38
CA ASN A 24 -6.08 -4.15 -8.52
C ASN A 24 -6.67 -5.35 -9.29
N GLY A 25 -7.09 -5.15 -10.53
CA GLY A 25 -7.56 -6.22 -11.42
C GLY A 25 -6.43 -7.18 -11.78
N ASP A 26 -5.23 -6.67 -12.07
CA ASP A 26 -4.02 -7.47 -12.27
C ASP A 26 -3.67 -8.31 -11.04
N LYS A 27 -3.71 -7.72 -9.85
CA LYS A 27 -3.51 -8.44 -8.59
C LYS A 27 -4.54 -9.55 -8.41
N GLN A 28 -5.82 -9.28 -8.69
CA GLN A 28 -6.87 -10.29 -8.59
C GLN A 28 -6.64 -11.45 -9.56
N ARG A 29 -6.37 -11.15 -10.84
CA ARG A 29 -6.04 -12.18 -11.84
C ARG A 29 -4.84 -13.02 -11.44
N LEU A 30 -3.80 -12.40 -10.86
CA LEU A 30 -2.64 -13.11 -10.33
C LEU A 30 -3.04 -14.06 -9.20
N MET A 31 -3.83 -13.59 -8.24
CA MET A 31 -4.30 -14.41 -7.12
C MET A 31 -5.18 -15.58 -7.57
N GLU A 32 -6.04 -15.36 -8.56
CA GLU A 32 -6.90 -16.40 -9.15
C GLU A 32 -6.08 -17.42 -9.95
N THR A 33 -5.13 -16.97 -10.76
CA THR A 33 -4.24 -17.83 -11.56
C THR A 33 -3.42 -18.77 -10.67
N TYR A 34 -2.92 -18.26 -9.54
CA TYR A 34 -2.10 -19.01 -8.59
C TYR A 34 -2.86 -19.31 -7.28
N ASN A 35 -4.14 -19.68 -7.38
CA ASN A 35 -5.00 -19.87 -6.21
C ASN A 35 -4.40 -20.81 -5.14
N ASN A 36 -3.75 -21.90 -5.55
CA ASN A 36 -3.10 -22.85 -4.63
C ASN A 36 -1.96 -22.23 -3.78
N VAL A 37 -1.40 -21.10 -4.20
CA VAL A 37 -0.35 -20.37 -3.47
C VAL A 37 -0.97 -19.40 -2.45
N PHE A 38 -2.12 -18.81 -2.79
CA PHE A 38 -2.75 -17.74 -2.02
C PHE A 38 -3.97 -18.20 -1.20
N CYS A 39 -4.43 -19.44 -1.36
CA CYS A 39 -5.55 -19.97 -0.59
C CYS A 39 -5.18 -20.07 0.89
N PRO A 40 -6.03 -19.57 1.81
CA PRO A 40 -5.76 -19.69 3.23
C PRO A 40 -5.78 -21.17 3.65
N PRO A 41 -4.88 -21.58 4.57
CA PRO A 41 -4.89 -22.94 5.10
C PRO A 41 -6.18 -23.20 5.90
N MET A 42 -6.48 -24.48 6.15
CA MET A 42 -7.57 -24.81 7.07
C MET A 42 -7.30 -24.22 8.45
N ARG A 43 -8.38 -23.81 9.12
CA ARG A 43 -8.28 -23.38 10.52
C ARG A 43 -7.85 -24.56 11.38
N PHE A 44 -7.12 -24.24 12.44
CA PHE A 44 -6.82 -25.21 13.48
C PHE A 44 -8.07 -25.45 14.31
N ASP A 45 -8.45 -26.71 14.45
CA ASP A 45 -9.49 -27.15 15.37
C ASP A 45 -8.84 -27.70 16.64
N PHE A 46 -9.54 -27.59 17.77
CA PHE A 46 -9.10 -28.20 19.03
C PHE A 46 -8.95 -29.71 18.85
N GLN A 47 -7.77 -30.24 19.17
CA GLN A 47 -7.51 -31.68 19.20
C GLN A 47 -7.46 -32.15 20.64
N SER A 48 -8.44 -32.97 21.03
CA SER A 48 -8.49 -33.52 22.37
C SER A 48 -7.34 -34.50 22.61
N HIS A 49 -6.76 -34.42 23.81
CA HIS A 49 -5.71 -35.34 24.23
C HIS A 49 -6.31 -36.48 25.04
N MET A 50 -5.99 -37.72 24.70
CA MET A 50 -6.38 -38.93 25.47
C MET A 50 -7.89 -39.07 25.76
N GLY A 51 -8.74 -38.64 24.83
CA GLY A 51 -10.19 -38.74 24.99
C GLY A 51 -10.79 -37.66 25.90
N ASP A 52 -10.08 -36.55 26.12
CA ASP A 52 -10.66 -35.35 26.74
C ASP A 52 -11.96 -34.95 26.01
N THR A 53 -13.00 -34.73 26.81
CA THR A 53 -14.35 -34.39 26.34
C THR A 53 -14.64 -32.89 26.42
N MET A 54 -13.75 -32.11 27.02
CA MET A 54 -13.91 -30.66 27.16
C MET A 54 -13.33 -29.93 25.95
N GLY A 55 -14.21 -29.34 25.13
CA GLY A 55 -13.84 -28.47 24.00
C GLY A 55 -14.08 -26.99 24.26
N VAL A 56 -14.32 -26.59 25.51
CA VAL A 56 -14.70 -25.23 25.90
C VAL A 56 -13.95 -24.78 27.14
N VAL A 57 -13.87 -23.47 27.34
CA VAL A 57 -13.26 -22.89 28.54
C VAL A 57 -14.14 -23.15 29.77
N CYS A 58 -13.58 -23.79 30.80
CA CYS A 58 -14.27 -24.04 32.07
C CYS A 58 -13.88 -22.98 33.12
N ALA A 59 -14.71 -21.96 33.30
CA ALA A 59 -14.53 -20.92 34.31
C ALA A 59 -15.22 -21.30 35.64
N GLN A 60 -14.60 -22.21 36.40
CA GLN A 60 -15.08 -22.60 37.74
C GLN A 60 -14.08 -22.13 38.81
N GLN A 61 -14.53 -21.98 40.05
CA GLN A 61 -13.63 -21.64 41.15
C GLN A 61 -12.56 -22.74 41.35
N PRO A 62 -11.28 -22.37 41.60
CA PRO A 62 -10.79 -21.01 41.88
C PRO A 62 -10.42 -20.18 40.64
N LEU A 63 -10.43 -20.78 39.44
CA LEU A 63 -9.92 -20.19 38.20
C LEU A 63 -10.77 -19.02 37.65
N GLU A 64 -12.07 -19.01 37.95
CA GLU A 64 -13.01 -17.99 37.48
C GLU A 64 -12.54 -16.55 37.74
N GLY A 65 -12.02 -16.27 38.95
CA GLY A 65 -11.53 -14.94 39.31
C GLY A 65 -10.30 -14.50 38.50
N GLU A 66 -9.38 -15.43 38.26
CA GLU A 66 -8.17 -15.18 37.46
C GLU A 66 -8.52 -14.93 35.98
N LEU A 67 -9.44 -15.71 35.42
CA LEU A 67 -9.93 -15.52 34.05
C LEU A 67 -10.64 -14.17 33.89
N LEU A 68 -11.46 -13.77 34.87
CA LEU A 68 -12.13 -12.47 34.82
C LEU A 68 -11.13 -11.31 34.88
N GLN A 69 -10.15 -11.39 35.78
CA GLN A 69 -9.07 -10.40 35.86
C GLN A 69 -8.29 -10.32 34.54
N ARG A 70 -7.96 -11.47 33.94
CA ARG A 70 -7.28 -11.54 32.64
C ARG A 70 -8.11 -10.89 31.54
N CYS A 71 -9.42 -11.17 31.47
CA CYS A 71 -10.32 -10.55 30.52
C CYS A 71 -10.33 -9.02 30.64
N GLN A 72 -10.38 -8.48 31.85
CA GLN A 72 -10.33 -7.02 32.08
C GLN A 72 -9.00 -6.42 31.63
N GLN A 73 -7.88 -7.06 31.96
CA GLN A 73 -6.55 -6.62 31.52
C GLN A 73 -6.42 -6.63 29.99
N LEU A 74 -6.92 -7.68 29.32
CA LEU A 74 -6.92 -7.77 27.87
C LEU A 74 -7.79 -6.68 27.24
N GLN A 75 -8.98 -6.41 27.79
CA GLN A 75 -9.85 -5.34 27.30
C GLN A 75 -9.19 -3.96 27.42
N SER A 76 -8.58 -3.64 28.56
CA SER A 76 -7.85 -2.38 28.75
C SER A 76 -6.68 -2.26 27.75
N ARG A 77 -5.90 -3.33 27.59
CA ARG A 77 -4.78 -3.33 26.64
C ARG A 77 -5.23 -3.19 25.19
N LEU A 78 -6.28 -3.91 24.78
CA LEU A 78 -6.83 -3.81 23.44
C LEU A 78 -7.33 -2.39 23.14
N SER A 79 -7.96 -1.73 24.12
CA SER A 79 -8.38 -0.33 23.98
C SER A 79 -7.19 0.59 23.66
N THR A 80 -6.11 0.49 24.43
CA THR A 80 -4.89 1.27 24.19
C THR A 80 -4.28 0.97 22.83
N LEU A 81 -4.06 -0.31 22.50
CA LEU A 81 -3.47 -0.72 21.22
C LEU A 81 -4.34 -0.31 20.03
N THR A 82 -5.67 -0.32 20.16
CA THR A 82 -6.58 0.12 19.09
C THR A 82 -6.39 1.61 18.79
N ILE A 83 -6.25 2.44 19.83
CA ILE A 83 -6.02 3.88 19.66
C ILE A 83 -4.66 4.11 18.97
N GLU A 84 -3.60 3.50 19.49
CA GLU A 84 -2.26 3.61 18.92
C GLU A 84 -2.22 3.13 17.45
N ASN A 85 -2.88 2.01 17.14
CA ASN A 85 -2.93 1.48 15.77
C ASN A 85 -3.64 2.43 14.81
N GLU A 86 -4.76 3.03 15.24
CA GLU A 86 -5.51 3.98 14.42
C GLU A 86 -4.73 5.27 14.15
N GLU A 87 -3.91 5.73 15.10
CA GLU A 87 -3.01 6.87 14.87
C GLU A 87 -1.95 6.56 13.81
N VAL A 88 -1.28 5.41 13.96
CA VAL A 88 -0.26 4.94 13.01
C VAL A 88 -0.88 4.72 11.62
N LYS A 89 -2.09 4.17 11.54
CA LYS A 89 -2.83 3.97 10.29
C LYS A 89 -3.13 5.30 9.60
N LYS A 90 -3.60 6.32 10.33
CA LYS A 90 -3.84 7.66 9.75
C LYS A 90 -2.57 8.27 9.18
N THR A 91 -1.45 8.18 9.90
CA THR A 91 -0.15 8.65 9.39
C THR A 91 0.26 7.89 8.13
N MET A 92 0.08 6.57 8.10
CA MET A 92 0.37 5.73 6.94
C MET A 92 -0.50 6.09 5.73
N GLU A 93 -1.81 6.29 5.92
CA GLU A 93 -2.75 6.67 4.86
C GLU A 93 -2.47 8.07 4.31
N ALA A 94 -2.19 9.05 5.18
CA ALA A 94 -1.79 10.40 4.76
C ALA A 94 -0.49 10.37 3.94
N THR A 95 0.51 9.60 4.38
CA THR A 95 1.77 9.42 3.65
C THR A 95 1.53 8.76 2.29
N LEU A 96 0.67 7.74 2.22
CA LEU A 96 0.32 7.09 0.96
C LEU A 96 -0.37 8.06 -0.01
N SER A 97 -1.29 8.90 0.48
CA SER A 97 -1.92 9.95 -0.32
C SER A 97 -0.87 10.90 -0.90
N THR A 98 0.11 11.31 -0.10
CA THR A 98 1.20 12.17 -0.57
C THR A 98 2.04 11.49 -1.66
N ILE A 99 2.33 10.19 -1.52
CA ILE A 99 3.03 9.42 -2.56
C ILE A 99 2.18 9.35 -3.84
N GLN A 100 0.86 9.12 -3.71
CA GLN A 100 -0.06 9.11 -4.84
C GLN A 100 -0.03 10.45 -5.59
N ASP A 101 -0.14 11.56 -4.87
CA ASP A 101 -0.08 12.91 -5.45
C ASP A 101 1.25 13.17 -6.18
N MET A 102 2.36 12.59 -5.71
CA MET A 102 3.67 12.72 -6.37
C MET A 102 3.77 11.92 -7.68
N VAL A 103 3.09 10.77 -7.79
CA VAL A 103 3.21 9.87 -8.95
C VAL A 103 2.09 10.03 -9.98
N THR A 104 0.99 10.70 -9.65
CA THR A 104 -0.12 10.97 -10.56
C THR A 104 -0.03 12.34 -11.24
N VAL A 105 1.10 13.04 -11.09
CA VAL A 105 1.34 14.32 -11.78
C VAL A 105 1.27 14.11 -13.29
N GLU A 106 0.41 14.88 -13.97
CA GLU A 106 0.23 14.84 -15.42
C GLU A 106 1.31 15.67 -16.15
N ASP A 107 2.58 15.24 -16.10
CA ASP A 107 3.72 15.94 -16.73
C ASP A 107 4.10 15.39 -18.13
N TYR A 108 3.14 14.77 -18.83
CA TYR A 108 3.33 14.15 -20.15
C TYR A 108 2.93 15.02 -21.35
N ASP A 109 2.32 16.20 -21.17
CA ASP A 109 2.03 17.13 -22.27
C ASP A 109 3.33 17.81 -22.76
N VAL A 110 3.62 17.64 -24.04
CA VAL A 110 4.81 18.17 -24.72
C VAL A 110 4.47 19.14 -25.84
N SER A 111 3.22 19.63 -25.90
CA SER A 111 2.75 20.53 -26.96
C SER A 111 3.63 21.79 -27.11
N GLU A 112 4.14 22.31 -25.99
CA GLU A 112 5.06 23.46 -25.98
C GLU A 112 6.37 23.22 -26.75
N CYS A 113 6.83 21.97 -26.84
CA CYS A 113 8.04 21.62 -27.59
C CYS A 113 7.86 21.77 -29.11
N PHE A 114 6.63 21.84 -29.61
CA PHE A 114 6.33 21.96 -31.03
C PHE A 114 6.03 23.41 -31.46
N HIS A 115 5.98 24.36 -30.53
CA HIS A 115 5.88 25.79 -30.81
C HIS A 115 7.24 26.40 -31.20
N HIS A 116 7.71 26.11 -32.41
CA HIS A 116 8.86 26.84 -32.97
C HIS A 116 8.38 28.18 -33.53
N SER A 117 8.87 29.31 -33.00
CA SER A 117 8.94 30.54 -33.79
C SER A 117 9.84 30.26 -35.00
N ASN A 118 9.45 30.73 -36.20
CA ASN A 118 10.26 30.68 -37.44
C ASN A 118 11.54 31.54 -37.36
N SER A 119 12.31 31.48 -36.27
CA SER A 119 13.54 32.24 -36.07
C SER A 119 14.72 31.30 -35.91
N MET A 120 15.74 31.44 -36.76
CA MET A 120 17.02 30.72 -36.71
C MET A 120 17.93 31.20 -35.56
N GLU A 121 17.38 31.62 -34.43
CA GLU A 121 18.17 32.11 -33.30
C GLU A 121 18.23 31.04 -32.20
N SER A 122 19.45 30.49 -32.05
CA SER A 122 19.95 29.60 -30.99
C SER A 122 18.97 29.26 -29.87
N VAL A 123 18.53 27.99 -29.84
CA VAL A 123 17.75 27.33 -28.78
C VAL A 123 18.39 27.47 -27.39
N LYS A 124 18.21 28.62 -26.74
CA LYS A 124 18.40 28.72 -25.30
C LYS A 124 17.20 28.06 -24.63
N SER A 125 17.33 26.74 -24.48
CA SER A 125 16.48 25.81 -23.73
C SER A 125 15.58 26.51 -22.70
N THR A 126 14.31 26.71 -23.01
CA THR A 126 13.25 27.21 -22.10
C THR A 126 13.14 26.36 -20.80
N MET A 127 13.76 25.18 -20.81
CA MET A 127 13.79 24.20 -19.73
C MET A 127 14.78 24.54 -18.58
N SER A 128 15.71 25.48 -18.76
CA SER A 128 16.80 25.71 -17.79
C SER A 128 16.35 26.33 -16.45
N GLU A 129 15.19 26.99 -16.41
CA GLU A 129 14.58 27.53 -15.18
C GLU A 129 13.19 26.94 -14.86
N SER A 130 12.77 25.93 -15.61
CA SER A 130 11.45 25.29 -15.47
C SER A 130 11.44 24.21 -14.39
N PHE A 131 10.25 23.86 -13.91
CA PHE A 131 9.94 22.73 -13.03
C PHE A 131 10.63 21.41 -13.45
N LEU A 132 10.91 21.26 -14.75
CA LEU A 132 11.55 20.09 -15.35
C LEU A 132 13.10 20.16 -15.40
N SER A 133 13.73 21.19 -14.84
CA SER A 133 15.19 21.28 -14.80
C SER A 133 15.85 20.07 -14.11
N LYS A 134 17.06 19.68 -14.52
CA LYS A 134 17.77 18.54 -13.92
C LYS A 134 17.91 18.64 -12.38
N PRO A 135 18.28 19.80 -11.80
CA PRO A 135 18.35 19.94 -10.34
C PRO A 135 16.99 19.84 -9.64
N SER A 136 15.91 20.38 -10.23
CA SER A 136 14.56 20.30 -9.64
C SER A 136 14.02 18.87 -9.67
N LEU A 137 14.24 18.13 -10.76
CA LEU A 137 13.87 16.72 -10.86
C LEU A 137 14.61 15.84 -9.84
N ALA A 138 15.92 16.03 -9.68
CA ALA A 138 16.71 15.29 -8.69
C ALA A 138 16.19 15.54 -7.27
N LYS A 139 15.85 16.80 -6.94
CA LYS A 139 15.27 17.16 -5.65
C LYS A 139 13.90 16.52 -5.42
N ARG A 140 13.00 16.56 -6.42
CA ARG A 140 11.69 15.89 -6.36
C ARG A 140 11.85 14.38 -6.12
N ARG A 141 12.75 13.74 -6.85
CA ARG A 141 13.02 12.29 -6.71
C ARG A 141 13.55 11.93 -5.33
N ALA A 142 14.47 12.72 -4.77
CA ALA A 142 14.98 12.50 -3.42
C ALA A 142 13.86 12.60 -2.37
N ASN A 143 12.99 13.60 -2.50
CA ASN A 143 11.84 13.78 -1.61
C ASN A 143 10.81 12.64 -1.73
N GLN A 144 10.52 12.17 -2.94
CA GLN A 144 9.68 10.99 -3.15
C GLN A 144 10.28 9.75 -2.45
N GLN A 145 11.58 9.49 -2.62
CA GLN A 145 12.24 8.34 -1.99
C GLN A 145 12.20 8.40 -0.46
N GLU A 146 12.44 9.58 0.12
CA GLU A 146 12.33 9.79 1.57
C GLU A 146 10.91 9.53 2.07
N THR A 147 9.91 9.97 1.31
CA THR A 147 8.49 9.78 1.65
C THR A 147 8.08 8.30 1.55
N GLU A 148 8.52 7.60 0.51
CA GLU A 148 8.34 6.14 0.38
C GLU A 148 9.02 5.37 1.51
N GLN A 149 10.25 5.76 1.87
CA GLN A 149 10.98 5.17 3.00
C GLN A 149 10.23 5.37 4.32
N PHE A 150 9.69 6.57 4.55
CA PHE A 150 8.87 6.85 5.72
C PHE A 150 7.60 5.99 5.72
N TYR A 151 6.89 5.88 4.60
CA TYR A 151 5.73 5.00 4.46
C TYR A 151 6.04 3.55 4.85
N PHE A 152 7.14 2.98 4.33
CA PHE A 152 7.55 1.63 4.68
C PHE A 152 7.95 1.50 6.16
N THR A 153 8.59 2.51 6.73
CA THR A 153 8.97 2.52 8.15
C THR A 153 7.73 2.49 9.04
N VAL A 154 6.74 3.34 8.77
CA VAL A 154 5.47 3.37 9.50
C VAL A 154 4.71 2.05 9.33
N ARG A 155 4.60 1.54 8.10
CA ARG A 155 3.93 0.28 7.79
C ARG A 155 4.57 -0.93 8.48
N THR A 156 5.89 -1.02 8.48
CA THR A 156 6.63 -2.14 9.06
C THR A 156 6.63 -2.09 10.58
N ASN A 157 6.78 -0.92 11.19
CA ASN A 157 6.67 -0.76 12.63
C ASN A 157 5.27 -1.14 13.14
N ASN A 158 4.21 -0.72 12.43
CA ASN A 158 2.83 -1.14 12.75
C ASN A 158 2.71 -2.68 12.73
N ARG A 159 3.23 -3.32 11.68
CA ARG A 159 3.17 -4.78 11.53
C ARG A 159 4.02 -5.52 12.58
N ALA A 160 5.18 -4.99 12.95
CA ALA A 160 6.05 -5.57 13.97
C ALA A 160 5.48 -5.41 15.38
N GLU A 161 4.73 -4.34 15.66
CA GLU A 161 4.00 -4.17 16.92
C GLU A 161 2.82 -5.13 17.04
N VAL A 162 2.09 -5.35 15.94
CA VAL A 162 1.06 -6.39 15.87
C VAL A 162 1.67 -7.79 16.10
N CYS A 163 2.77 -8.14 15.43
CA CYS A 163 3.43 -9.44 15.64
C CYS A 163 4.07 -9.57 17.04
N ARG A 164 4.64 -8.50 17.62
CA ARG A 164 5.14 -8.53 19.02
C ARG A 164 4.01 -8.71 20.03
N ALA A 165 2.80 -8.22 19.75
CA ALA A 165 1.64 -8.49 20.56
C ALA A 165 1.25 -9.99 20.52
N GLU A 166 1.44 -10.66 19.38
CA GLU A 166 1.21 -12.10 19.20
C GLU A 166 2.31 -12.96 19.86
N ASP A 167 3.58 -12.63 19.65
CA ASP A 167 4.75 -13.40 20.14
C ASP A 167 4.99 -13.31 21.65
N SER A 168 4.41 -12.30 22.32
CA SER A 168 4.51 -12.17 23.79
C SER A 168 3.65 -13.19 24.56
N GLY A 169 2.96 -14.12 23.87
CA GLY A 169 2.12 -15.12 24.51
C GLY A 169 0.94 -14.51 25.26
N VAL A 170 0.42 -13.37 24.78
CA VAL A 170 -0.69 -12.64 25.43
C VAL A 170 -2.02 -12.83 24.70
N LEU A 171 -2.03 -13.53 23.57
CA LEU A 171 -3.25 -14.03 22.92
C LEU A 171 -3.58 -15.50 23.28
N TRP A 172 -2.71 -16.15 24.07
CA TRP A 172 -2.93 -17.46 24.68
C TRP A 172 -2.76 -17.35 26.20
#